data_AF-A0A2M7AL71-F1
#
_entry.id   AF-A0A2M7AL71-F1
#
_cell.length_a   1.000
_cell.length_b   1.000
_cell.length_c   1.000
_cell.angle_alpha   90.00
_cell.angle_beta   90.00
_cell.angle_gamma   90.00
#
_symmetry.space_group_name_H-M   'P 1'
#
loop_
_entity.id
_entity.type
_entity.pdbx_description
1 polymer ?
#
loop_
_entity_poly.entity_id
_entity_poly.type
_entity_poly.pdbx_seq_one_letter_code
_entity_poly.pdbx_strand_id
1 'polypeptide(L)' 'MGRSNTIVTIPQKLTKGKELVVLTREEYEKILNHNEKVAEVLKIIAEGEEAYREKRTIAASSLEEALKIYERI' A
#
# COMPACT_ATOMS: atom_id res chain seq x y z
N MET A 1 -1.82 -5.89 -27.41
CA MET A 1 -1.51 -4.45 -27.53
C MET A 1 -2.09 -3.75 -26.32
N GLY A 2 -1.24 -3.20 -25.46
CA GLY A 2 -1.66 -2.60 -24.19
C GLY A 2 -2.58 -1.40 -24.43
N ARG A 3 -3.72 -1.37 -23.73
CA ARG A 3 -4.54 -0.16 -23.66
C ARG A 3 -3.68 0.92 -23.01
N SER A 4 -3.50 2.04 -23.70
CA SER A 4 -2.90 3.23 -23.11
C SER A 4 -3.68 3.63 -21.86
N ASN A 5 -3.00 3.75 -20.72
CA ASN A 5 -3.57 4.41 -19.54
C ASN A 5 -3.98 5.81 -19.98
N THR A 6 -5.28 6.05 -20.12
CA THR A 6 -5.78 7.29 -20.74
C THR A 6 -6.03 8.29 -19.64
N ILE A 7 -4.95 8.65 -18.95
CA ILE A 7 -4.95 9.76 -18.00
C ILE A 7 -5.00 11.04 -18.84
N VAL A 8 -6.14 11.72 -18.82
CA VAL A 8 -6.32 12.99 -19.53
C VAL A 8 -6.15 14.11 -18.54
N THR A 9 -5.22 15.02 -18.84
CA THR A 9 -5.07 16.26 -18.07
C THR A 9 -5.80 17.38 -18.79
N ILE A 10 -6.69 18.08 -18.09
CA ILE A 10 -7.35 19.30 -18.58
C ILE A 10 -6.58 20.49 -17.99
N PRO A 11 -5.86 21.27 -18.83
CA PRO A 11 -5.08 22.40 -18.36
C PRO A 11 -5.92 23.48 -17.70
N GLN A 12 -5.34 24.20 -16.74
CA GLN A 12 -5.99 25.32 -16.04
C GLN A 12 -6.56 26.40 -16.97
N LYS A 13 -5.94 26.59 -18.15
CA LYS A 13 -6.38 27.55 -19.18
C LYS A 13 -7.78 27.24 -19.74
N LEU A 14 -8.20 25.97 -19.65
CA LEU A 14 -9.50 25.49 -20.14
C LEU A 14 -10.53 25.34 -19.01
N THR A 15 -10.16 25.63 -17.76
CA THR A 15 -11.02 25.49 -16.59
C THR A 15 -11.06 26.80 -15.80
N LYS A 16 -11.78 26.83 -14.68
CA LYS A 16 -11.82 27.97 -13.74
C LYS A 16 -10.57 28.03 -12.85
N GLY A 17 -9.38 27.95 -13.45
CA GLY A 17 -8.09 28.07 -12.75
C GLY A 17 -7.62 26.82 -12.00
N LYS A 18 -8.16 25.64 -12.29
CA LYS A 18 -7.77 24.37 -11.65
C LYS A 18 -7.36 23.33 -12.67
N GLU A 19 -6.24 22.66 -12.46
CA GLU A 19 -5.86 21.54 -13.31
C GLU A 19 -6.70 20.33 -12.92
N LEU A 20 -7.28 19.63 -13.90
CA LEU A 20 -8.09 18.45 -13.64
C LEU A 20 -7.40 17.24 -14.26
N VAL A 21 -7.34 16.15 -13.50
CA VAL A 21 -6.89 14.85 -13.99
C VAL A 21 -8.12 13.95 -14.10
N VAL A 22 -8.41 13.51 -15.32
CA VAL A 22 -9.52 12.62 -15.61
C VAL A 22 -8.96 11.22 -15.80
N LEU A 23 -9.51 10.29 -15.02
CA LEU A 23 -9.15 8.88 -15.00
C LEU A 23 -10.40 8.08 -15.34
N THR A 24 -10.24 6.91 -15.96
CA THR A 24 -11.34 5.95 -15.96
C THR A 24 -11.62 5.48 -14.53
N ARG A 25 -12.86 5.08 -14.26
CA ARG A 25 -13.22 4.51 -12.96
C ARG A 25 -12.35 3.31 -12.60
N GLU A 26 -12.06 2.45 -13.58
CA GLU A 26 -11.21 1.27 -13.39
C GLU A 26 -9.78 1.65 -12.96
N GLU A 27 -9.18 2.67 -13.58
CA GLU A 27 -7.85 3.17 -13.19
C GLU A 27 -7.87 3.77 -11.78
N TYR A 28 -8.89 4.57 -11.46
CA TYR A 28 -9.06 5.16 -10.13
C TYR A 28 -9.15 4.08 -9.04
N GLU A 29 -10.02 3.07 -9.23
CA GLU A 29 -10.20 1.97 -8.28
C GLU A 29 -8.94 1.12 -8.14
N LYS A 30 -8.20 0.88 -9.24
CA LYS A 30 -6.90 0.19 -9.19
C LYS A 30 -5.87 0.94 -8.35
N ILE A 31 -5.76 2.25 -8.54
CA ILE A 31 -4.82 3.09 -7.78
C ILE A 31 -5.21 3.10 -6.30
N LEU A 32 -6.50 3.23 -6.01
CA LEU A 32 -7.00 3.27 -4.64
C LEU A 32 -6.70 1.95 -3.90
N ASN A 33 -7.04 0.81 -4.50
CA ASN A 33 -6.73 -0.51 -3.94
C ASN A 33 -5.22 -0.76 -3.80
N HIS A 34 -4.40 -0.28 -4.74
CA HIS A 34 -2.95 -0.37 -4.63
C HIS A 34 -2.44 0.43 -3.43
N ASN A 35 -2.91 1.66 -3.27
CA ASN A 35 -2.51 2.53 -2.17
C ASN A 35 -2.94 1.98 -0.80
N GLU A 36 -4.13 1.39 -0.70
CA GLU A 36 -4.59 0.71 0.51
C GLU A 36 -3.66 -0.44 0.91
N LYS A 37 -3.28 -1.29 -0.05
CA LYS A 37 -2.33 -2.40 0.19
C LYS A 37 -0.94 -1.90 0.58
N VAL A 38 -0.45 -0.84 -0.06
CA VAL A 38 0.83 -0.23 0.30
C VAL A 38 0.77 0.32 1.72
N ALA A 39 -0.30 1.00 2.09
CA ALA A 39 -0.49 1.52 3.44
C ALA A 39 -0.54 0.40 4.49
N GLU A 40 -1.23 -0.70 4.20
CA GLU A 40 -1.27 -1.89 5.06
C GLU A 40 0.13 -2.49 5.27
N VAL A 41 0.89 -2.68 4.20
CA VAL A 41 2.26 -3.21 4.29
C VAL A 41 3.16 -2.28 5.08
N LEU A 42 3.10 -0.97 4.84
CA LEU A 42 3.88 0.02 5.59
C LEU A 42 3.53 0.01 7.07
N LYS A 43 2.25 -0.19 7.42
CA LYS A 43 1.81 -0.33 8.81
C LYS A 43 2.43 -1.57 9.46
N ILE A 44 2.38 -2.73 8.80
CA ILE A 44 2.98 -3.98 9.30
C ILE A 44 4.49 -3.80 9.55
N ILE A 45 5.19 -3.14 8.62
CA ILE A 45 6.63 -2.87 8.76
C ILE A 45 6.88 -1.97 9.97
N ALA A 46 6.13 -0.87 10.10
CA ALA A 46 6.30 0.07 11.21
C ALA A 46 6.05 -0.59 12.58
N GLU A 47 4.98 -1.40 12.69
CA GLU A 47 4.67 -2.17 13.90
C GLU A 47 5.77 -3.20 14.21
N GLY A 48 6.31 -3.87 13.18
CA GLY A 48 7.42 -4.80 13.32
C GLY A 48 8.71 -4.14 13.81
N GLU A 49 9.06 -2.97 13.26
CA GLU A 49 10.22 -2.20 13.70
C GLU A 49 10.07 -1.72 15.15
N GLU A 50 8.88 -1.26 15.54
CA GLU A 50 8.58 -0.86 16.91
C GLU A 50 8.72 -2.05 17.87
N ALA A 51 8.11 -3.20 17.55
CA ALA A 51 8.21 -4.41 18.35
C ALA A 51 9.66 -4.87 18.50
N TYR A 52 10.48 -4.75 17.45
CA TYR A 52 11.91 -5.08 17.50
C TYR A 52 12.69 -4.15 18.44
N ARG A 53 12.49 -2.83 18.32
CA ARG A 53 13.14 -1.84 19.21
C ARG A 53 12.78 -2.06 20.68
N GLU A 54 11.53 -2.42 20.95
CA GLU A 54 11.02 -2.66 22.30
C GLU A 54 11.30 -4.08 22.81
N LYS A 55 12.01 -4.91 22.04
CA LYS A 55 12.31 -6.31 22.37
C LYS A 55 11.05 -7.15 22.63
N ARG A 56 9.94 -6.81 21.97
CA ARG A 56 8.67 -7.55 21.97
C ARG A 56 8.60 -8.61 20.86
N THR A 57 9.69 -8.84 20.14
CA THR A 57 9.79 -9.87 19.09
C THR A 57 10.08 -11.25 19.66
N ILE A 58 9.59 -12.28 18.98
CA ILE A 58 9.91 -13.68 19.27
C ILE A 58 11.27 -14.00 18.65
N ALA A 59 12.17 -14.60 19.42
CA ALA A 59 13.39 -15.21 18.89
C ALA A 59 13.08 -16.66 18.51
N ALA A 60 13.26 -16.99 17.23
CA ALA A 60 13.13 -18.35 16.72
C ALA A 60 14.32 -18.64 15.79
N SER A 61 14.86 -19.85 15.87
CA SER A 61 15.96 -20.31 15.03
C SER A 61 15.50 -20.77 13.64
N SER A 62 14.19 -20.98 13.46
CA SER A 62 13.57 -21.39 12.19
C SER A 62 12.12 -20.91 12.07
N LEU A 63 11.58 -20.94 10.85
CA LEU A 63 10.18 -20.62 10.59
C LEU A 63 9.22 -21.61 11.28
N GLU A 64 9.55 -22.91 11.29
CA GLU A 64 8.72 -23.93 11.94
C GLU A 64 8.61 -23.67 13.46
N GLU A 65 9.72 -23.27 14.08
CA GLU A 65 9.73 -22.87 15.49
C GLU A 65 8.90 -21.61 15.72
N ALA A 66 9.04 -20.59 14.87
CA ALA A 66 8.25 -19.36 14.96
C ALA A 66 6.73 -19.64 14.87
N LEU A 67 6.31 -20.50 13.94
CA LEU A 67 4.91 -20.89 13.77
C LEU A 67 4.36 -21.63 14.99
N LYS A 68 5.13 -22.57 15.56
CA LYS A 68 4.75 -23.28 16.80
C LYS A 68 4.61 -22.35 18.00
N ILE A 69 5.42 -21.29 18.08
CA ILE A 69 5.31 -20.29 19.14
C ILE A 69 4.04 -19.46 18.94
N TYR A 70 3.76 -19.06 17.70
CA TYR A 70 2.56 -18.28 17.38
C TYR A 70 1.25 -19.04 17.62
N GLU A 71 1.19 -20.34 17.27
CA GLU A 71 0.02 -21.19 17.50
C GLU A 71 -0.27 -21.50 18.99
N ARG A 72 0.70 -21.23 19.89
CA ARG A 72 0.58 -21.47 21.34
C ARG A 72 0.24 -20.21 22.16
N ILE A 73 0.14 -19.05 21.52
CA ILE A 73 -0.33 -17.77 22.11
C ILE A 73 -1.83 -17.63 21.84
#